data_AF-S9V124-F1
#
_entry.id   AF-S9V124-F1
#
_cell.length_a   1.000
_cell.length_b   1.000
_cell.length_c   1.000
_cell.angle_alpha   90.00
_cell.angle_beta   90.00
_cell.angle_gamma   90.00
#
_symmetry.space_group_name_H-M   'P 1'
#
loop_
_entity.id
_entity.type
_entity.pdbx_description
1 polymer ?
#
loop_
_entity_poly.entity_id
_entity_poly.type
_entity_poly.pdbx_seq_one_letter_code
_entity_poly.pdbx_strand_id
1 'polypeptide(L)'
;MAETPSAVSAGPTPQHSGAKRPRPSGVEMDVQEVMQSMDLTSDYMVLGIDEAGRGPVVGPMVYTAALISLEEHDRLIDECHVADSKMLTEHHRDAALLRLRQLKTFQSFTRVISADEIAAAMFGRHGATLNTISHDAAMALIAEATLAAAGKLCAVYVDTVGPPESYQARLAGRFPHIRVTVAKKADSKYPIVSAASIVAKTTRDRAVADLHVDVGSGYPSDPAAMRWVRGHVHRFFVHPRAYSFVRSSWGPVIKLATDPAVCHPVLFEQDLEAEEKKRGQRTSADHGKQQRLLFAKPHTRRHAVYSHLLRLRTLSGTEE
;
A
#
# COMPACT_ATOMS: atom_id res chain seq x y z
N MET A 1 -40.03 73.20 36.19
CA MET A 1 -39.92 71.80 36.65
C MET A 1 -40.49 70.95 35.52
N ALA A 2 -39.73 70.59 34.47
CA ALA A 2 -38.63 69.60 34.44
C ALA A 2 -39.16 68.23 34.92
N GLU A 3 -39.17 67.13 34.16
CA GLU A 3 -38.12 66.55 33.31
C GLU A 3 -38.67 65.55 32.25
N THR A 4 -38.12 65.68 31.03
CA THR A 4 -37.66 64.70 30.00
C THR A 4 -38.18 63.26 29.86
N PRO A 5 -38.39 62.77 28.61
CA PRO A 5 -38.53 61.34 28.27
C PRO A 5 -37.17 60.67 28.02
N SER A 6 -36.98 59.46 28.55
CA SER A 6 -35.73 58.69 28.45
C SER A 6 -35.68 57.81 27.20
N ALA A 7 -34.51 57.75 26.60
CA ALA A 7 -34.17 57.14 25.33
C ALA A 7 -33.56 55.72 25.47
N VAL A 8 -33.84 54.87 24.48
CA VAL A 8 -32.99 53.82 23.84
C VAL A 8 -32.49 52.62 24.66
N SER A 9 -32.78 51.39 24.16
CA SER A 9 -31.74 50.38 23.88
C SER A 9 -32.29 49.22 23.04
N ALA A 10 -31.77 49.09 21.82
CA ALA A 10 -32.00 47.97 20.91
C ALA A 10 -31.21 46.74 21.40
N GLY A 11 -31.88 45.58 21.46
CA GLY A 11 -31.24 44.31 21.81
C GLY A 11 -30.19 43.89 20.79
N PRO A 12 -29.08 43.26 21.22
CA PRO A 12 -28.00 42.91 20.31
C PRO A 12 -28.38 41.73 19.41
N THR A 13 -28.27 41.95 18.10
CA THR A 13 -28.12 40.90 17.07
C THR A 13 -26.96 39.96 17.42
N PRO A 14 -27.08 38.64 17.15
CA PRO A 14 -26.00 37.70 17.43
C PRO A 14 -24.82 37.98 16.50
N GLN A 15 -23.77 38.55 17.06
CA GLN A 15 -22.48 38.68 16.39
C GLN A 15 -21.88 37.29 16.23
N HIS A 16 -21.57 36.92 14.98
CA HIS A 16 -20.70 35.80 14.64
C HIS A 16 -19.33 36.04 15.28
N SER A 17 -19.07 35.42 16.43
CA SER A 17 -17.73 35.40 17.03
C SER A 17 -16.87 34.40 16.27
N GLY A 18 -16.02 34.92 15.39
CA GLY A 18 -14.93 34.20 14.72
C GLY A 18 -13.81 33.84 15.70
N ALA A 19 -14.13 33.11 16.77
CA ALA A 19 -13.12 32.56 17.67
C ALA A 19 -12.52 31.31 17.02
N LYS A 20 -11.31 31.42 16.45
CA LYS A 20 -10.49 30.26 16.08
C LYS A 20 -10.32 29.38 17.31
N ARG A 21 -10.98 28.22 17.32
CA ARG A 21 -10.77 27.18 18.34
C ARG A 21 -9.29 26.75 18.31
N PRO A 22 -8.67 26.46 19.47
CA PRO A 22 -7.30 25.96 19.50
C PRO A 22 -7.25 24.60 18.80
N ARG A 23 -6.39 24.47 17.79
CA ARG A 23 -6.19 23.21 17.06
C ARG A 23 -5.65 22.14 17.99
N PRO A 24 -6.08 20.86 17.88
CA PRO A 24 -5.32 19.76 18.46
C PRO A 24 -3.92 19.75 17.83
N SER A 25 -2.88 19.69 18.68
CA SER A 25 -1.49 20.10 18.42
C SER A 25 -0.68 19.19 17.47
N GLY A 26 -1.30 18.59 16.45
CA GLY A 26 -0.64 17.67 15.51
C GLY A 26 -1.10 17.72 14.05
N VAL A 27 -2.12 18.52 13.72
CA VAL A 27 -2.64 18.62 12.34
C VAL A 27 -1.83 19.66 11.55
N GLU A 28 -1.13 19.22 10.50
CA GLU A 28 -0.23 20.05 9.69
C GLU A 28 -0.92 20.72 8.49
N MET A 29 -2.15 20.31 8.12
CA MET A 29 -2.87 20.91 7.00
C MET A 29 -3.90 21.95 7.47
N ASP A 30 -3.76 23.18 6.98
CA ASP A 30 -4.72 24.27 7.15
C ASP A 30 -5.47 24.52 5.84
N VAL A 31 -6.77 24.21 5.80
CA VAL A 31 -7.63 24.39 4.63
C VAL A 31 -7.60 25.83 4.13
N GLN A 32 -7.59 26.81 5.03
CA GLN A 32 -7.60 28.23 4.66
C GLN A 32 -6.29 28.62 3.97
N GLU A 33 -5.16 28.10 4.45
CA GLU A 33 -3.85 28.33 3.83
C GLU A 33 -3.78 27.69 2.43
N VAL A 34 -4.31 26.47 2.27
CA VAL A 34 -4.38 25.80 0.96
C VAL A 34 -5.18 26.63 -0.04
N MET A 35 -6.38 27.08 0.37
CA MET A 35 -7.25 27.89 -0.47
C MET A 35 -6.59 29.23 -0.86
N GLN A 36 -5.96 29.92 0.09
CA GLN A 36 -5.30 31.20 -0.16
C GLN A 36 -4.04 31.06 -1.03
N SER A 37 -3.21 30.05 -0.78
CA SER A 37 -1.95 29.84 -1.50
C SER A 37 -2.15 29.45 -2.98
N MET A 38 -3.32 28.91 -3.31
CA MET A 38 -3.62 28.38 -4.65
C MET A 38 -4.83 29.09 -5.31
N ASP A 39 -5.37 30.14 -4.70
CA ASP A 39 -6.57 30.88 -5.16
C ASP A 39 -7.77 29.97 -5.49
N LEU A 40 -8.12 29.09 -4.54
CA LEU A 40 -9.13 28.05 -4.73
C LEU A 40 -10.43 28.34 -3.98
N THR A 41 -11.54 27.85 -4.55
CA THR A 41 -12.86 27.80 -3.91
C THR A 41 -13.01 26.55 -3.03
N SER A 42 -14.00 26.53 -2.14
CA SER A 42 -14.17 25.46 -1.14
C SER A 42 -14.65 24.12 -1.72
N ASP A 43 -15.09 24.11 -2.98
CA ASP A 43 -15.51 22.91 -3.73
C ASP A 43 -14.32 22.15 -4.36
N TYR A 44 -13.10 22.67 -4.26
CA TYR A 44 -11.89 21.90 -4.57
C TYR A 44 -11.70 20.76 -3.59
N MET A 45 -10.99 19.73 -4.03
CA MET A 45 -10.85 18.48 -3.29
C MET A 45 -9.41 18.14 -2.98
N VAL A 46 -9.23 17.40 -1.89
CA VAL A 46 -7.95 16.86 -1.45
C VAL A 46 -8.00 15.36 -1.31
N LEU A 47 -6.85 14.72 -1.58
CA LEU A 47 -6.70 13.28 -1.55
C LEU A 47 -5.68 12.87 -0.49
N GLY A 48 -6.00 11.86 0.30
CA GLY A 48 -5.08 11.18 1.21
C GLY A 48 -4.87 9.75 0.76
N ILE A 49 -3.63 9.26 0.78
CA ILE A 49 -3.27 7.90 0.38
C ILE A 49 -2.52 7.22 1.51
N ASP A 50 -2.96 6.01 1.84
CA ASP A 50 -2.29 5.13 2.79
C ASP A 50 -2.46 3.66 2.38
N GLU A 51 -1.65 2.79 2.98
CA GLU A 51 -1.71 1.35 2.77
C GLU A 51 -1.90 0.53 4.05
N ALA A 52 -2.40 -0.69 3.87
CA ALA A 52 -2.44 -1.71 4.90
C ALA A 52 -1.90 -3.04 4.37
N GLY A 53 -1.19 -3.78 5.23
CA GLY A 53 -0.74 -5.12 4.88
C GLY A 53 0.50 -5.18 4.00
N ARG A 54 1.41 -4.21 4.10
CA ARG A 54 2.68 -4.28 3.37
C ARG A 54 3.62 -5.40 3.85
N GLY A 55 3.79 -5.59 5.16
CA GLY A 55 4.74 -6.54 5.75
C GLY A 55 4.32 -8.03 5.95
N PRO A 56 3.03 -8.36 6.17
CA PRO A 56 2.57 -9.74 6.41
C PRO A 56 3.00 -10.74 5.34
N VAL A 57 3.20 -11.99 5.75
CA VAL A 57 3.42 -13.14 4.86
C VAL A 57 2.11 -13.74 4.35
N VAL A 58 0.98 -13.37 4.97
CA VAL A 58 -0.37 -13.80 4.60
C VAL A 58 -1.26 -12.60 4.28
N GLY A 59 -2.14 -12.78 3.29
CA GLY A 59 -3.21 -11.85 2.96
C GLY A 59 -2.79 -10.81 1.93
N PRO A 60 -3.73 -9.97 1.47
CA PRO A 60 -3.47 -8.96 0.46
C PRO A 60 -2.75 -7.73 1.03
N MET A 61 -2.17 -6.93 0.13
CA MET A 61 -1.77 -5.55 0.40
C MET A 61 -2.89 -4.64 -0.13
N VAL A 62 -3.36 -3.70 0.68
CA VAL A 62 -4.47 -2.82 0.34
C VAL A 62 -3.98 -1.39 0.30
N TYR A 63 -4.14 -0.73 -0.85
CA TYR A 63 -3.94 0.72 -0.98
C TYR A 63 -5.29 1.40 -1.06
N THR A 64 -5.45 2.51 -0.34
CA THR A 64 -6.67 3.32 -0.42
C THR A 64 -6.33 4.78 -0.63
N ALA A 65 -7.10 5.44 -1.49
CA ALA A 65 -7.16 6.88 -1.61
C ALA A 65 -8.50 7.39 -1.09
N ALA A 66 -8.47 8.34 -0.16
CA ALA A 66 -9.64 9.02 0.39
C ALA A 66 -9.71 10.44 -0.17
N LEU A 67 -10.84 10.81 -0.75
CA LEU A 67 -11.10 12.09 -1.41
C LEU A 67 -12.20 12.84 -0.66
N ILE A 68 -12.02 14.14 -0.43
CA ILE A 68 -13.04 15.00 0.20
C ILE A 68 -12.91 16.44 -0.30
N SER A 69 -14.00 17.23 -0.27
CA SER A 69 -13.91 18.68 -0.53
C SER A 69 -13.21 19.42 0.61
N LEU A 70 -12.62 20.57 0.29
CA LEU A 70 -12.03 21.48 1.28
C LEU A 70 -13.09 21.99 2.25
N GLU A 71 -14.33 22.21 1.79
CA GLU A 71 -15.48 22.59 2.64
C GLU A 71 -15.74 21.57 3.77
N GLU A 72 -15.61 20.26 3.47
CA GLU A 72 -15.98 19.19 4.40
C GLU A 72 -14.77 18.60 5.15
N HIS A 73 -13.55 19.00 4.78
CA HIS A 73 -12.31 18.44 5.33
C HIS A 73 -12.24 18.49 6.86
N ASP A 74 -12.60 19.61 7.48
CA ASP A 74 -12.47 19.78 8.93
C ASP A 74 -13.42 18.86 9.72
N ARG A 75 -14.52 18.40 9.10
CA ARG A 75 -15.45 17.40 9.69
C ARG A 75 -14.78 16.04 9.91
N LEU A 76 -13.68 15.73 9.20
CA LEU A 76 -12.89 14.53 9.45
C LEU A 76 -12.32 14.52 10.88
N ILE A 77 -11.91 15.68 11.38
CA ILE A 77 -11.37 15.83 12.73
C ILE A 77 -12.51 15.83 13.74
N ASP A 78 -13.50 16.69 13.51
CA ASP A 78 -14.55 16.98 14.48
C ASP A 78 -15.52 15.81 14.69
N GLU A 79 -15.90 15.12 13.62
CA GLU A 79 -16.97 14.11 13.66
C GLU A 79 -16.43 12.68 13.57
N CYS A 80 -15.37 12.48 12.79
CA CYS A 80 -14.82 11.15 12.51
C CYS A 80 -13.66 10.76 13.43
N HIS A 81 -13.13 11.69 14.24
CA HIS A 81 -12.00 11.48 15.17
C HIS A 81 -10.80 10.76 14.53
N VAL A 82 -10.54 11.03 13.25
CA VAL A 82 -9.53 10.28 12.49
C VAL A 82 -8.11 10.50 13.00
N ALA A 83 -7.82 11.60 13.71
CA ALA A 83 -6.47 11.90 14.19
C ALA A 83 -5.92 10.90 15.22
N ASP A 84 -6.77 10.09 15.88
CA ASP A 84 -6.37 9.12 16.91
C ASP A 84 -6.33 7.65 16.38
N SER A 85 -6.14 7.47 15.06
CA SER A 85 -6.30 6.17 14.39
C SER A 85 -5.29 5.09 14.79
N LYS A 86 -4.22 5.45 15.52
CA LYS A 86 -3.19 4.50 15.99
C LYS A 86 -3.61 3.68 17.20
N MET A 87 -4.67 4.08 17.88
CA MET A 87 -5.22 3.41 19.07
C MET A 87 -6.62 2.82 18.83
N LEU A 88 -7.16 2.93 17.61
CA LEU A 88 -8.51 2.45 17.32
C LEU A 88 -8.53 0.93 17.23
N THR A 89 -9.31 0.31 18.11
CA THR A 89 -9.73 -1.09 17.99
C THR A 89 -10.47 -1.31 16.67
N GLU A 90 -10.61 -2.57 16.24
CA GLU A 90 -11.36 -2.93 15.04
C GLU A 90 -12.77 -2.31 15.04
N HIS A 91 -13.49 -2.43 16.16
CA HIS A 91 -14.81 -1.84 16.34
C HIS A 91 -14.83 -0.31 16.18
N HIS A 92 -13.79 0.38 16.69
CA HIS A 92 -13.69 1.83 16.50
C HIS A 92 -13.39 2.22 15.04
N ARG A 93 -12.63 1.40 14.30
CA ARG A 93 -12.40 1.62 12.87
C ARG A 93 -13.68 1.45 12.06
N ASP A 94 -14.50 0.44 12.35
CA ASP A 94 -15.79 0.25 11.70
C ASP A 94 -16.76 1.41 11.98
N ALA A 95 -16.81 1.88 13.23
CA ALA A 95 -17.62 3.05 13.59
C ALA A 95 -17.15 4.32 12.87
N ALA A 96 -15.83 4.55 12.81
CA ALA A 96 -15.27 5.69 12.08
C ALA A 96 -15.54 5.60 10.57
N LEU A 97 -15.43 4.40 9.98
CA LEU A 97 -15.77 4.16 8.58
C LEU A 97 -17.23 4.48 8.26
N LEU A 98 -18.16 4.15 9.17
CA LEU A 98 -19.57 4.50 9.01
C LEU A 98 -19.77 6.02 9.00
N ARG A 99 -19.09 6.76 9.88
CA ARG A 99 -19.16 8.23 9.93
C ARG A 99 -18.55 8.87 8.68
N LEU A 100 -17.41 8.38 8.20
CA LEU A 100 -16.79 8.86 6.96
C LEU A 100 -17.76 8.75 5.78
N ARG A 101 -18.53 7.66 5.69
CA ARG A 101 -19.53 7.45 4.63
C ARG A 101 -20.77 8.34 4.74
N GLN A 102 -20.98 9.03 5.86
CA GLN A 102 -22.08 9.98 6.05
C GLN A 102 -21.71 11.39 5.56
N LEU A 103 -20.42 11.65 5.32
CA LEU A 103 -19.95 12.90 4.73
C LEU A 103 -20.37 12.97 3.26
N LYS A 104 -20.86 14.13 2.83
CA LYS A 104 -21.51 14.33 1.53
C LYS A 104 -20.55 14.18 0.35
N THR A 105 -19.31 14.62 0.53
CA THR A 105 -18.29 14.71 -0.52
C THR A 105 -17.22 13.63 -0.39
N PHE A 106 -17.26 12.85 0.70
CA PHE A 106 -16.27 11.80 0.95
C PHE A 106 -16.43 10.65 -0.03
N GLN A 107 -15.32 10.29 -0.69
CA GLN A 107 -15.22 9.12 -1.54
C GLN A 107 -13.94 8.37 -1.20
N SER A 108 -13.94 7.05 -1.39
CA SER A 108 -12.76 6.23 -1.21
C SER A 108 -12.57 5.27 -2.36
N PHE A 109 -11.36 5.21 -2.89
CA PHE A 109 -10.94 4.31 -3.96
C PHE A 109 -9.93 3.32 -3.38
N THR A 110 -10.21 2.02 -3.48
CA THR A 110 -9.39 0.99 -2.83
C THR A 110 -8.91 -0.03 -3.84
N ARG A 111 -7.59 -0.25 -3.85
CA ARG A 111 -6.92 -1.29 -4.63
C ARG A 111 -6.43 -2.39 -3.71
N VAL A 112 -7.07 -3.56 -3.79
CA VAL A 112 -6.63 -4.79 -3.13
C VAL A 112 -5.68 -5.53 -4.06
N ILE A 113 -4.45 -5.76 -3.63
CA ILE A 113 -3.40 -6.47 -4.37
C ILE A 113 -3.20 -7.82 -3.69
N SER A 114 -3.56 -8.90 -4.40
CA SER A 114 -3.53 -10.25 -3.83
C SER A 114 -2.10 -10.75 -3.64
N ALA A 115 -1.91 -11.76 -2.78
CA ALA A 115 -0.62 -12.41 -2.60
C ALA A 115 -0.07 -13.03 -3.90
N ASP A 116 -0.94 -13.62 -4.72
CA ASP A 116 -0.61 -14.11 -6.06
C ASP A 116 -0.18 -12.99 -7.01
N GLU A 117 -0.87 -11.85 -7.00
CA GLU A 117 -0.52 -10.70 -7.84
C GLU A 117 0.86 -10.15 -7.45
N ILE A 118 1.14 -10.04 -6.15
CA ILE A 118 2.45 -9.62 -5.65
C ILE A 118 3.52 -10.63 -6.08
N ALA A 119 3.26 -11.94 -5.93
CA ALA A 119 4.19 -12.98 -6.33
C ALA A 119 4.47 -12.94 -7.84
N ALA A 120 3.42 -12.84 -8.67
CA ALA A 120 3.54 -12.76 -10.12
C ALA A 120 4.33 -11.53 -10.57
N ALA A 121 4.10 -10.37 -9.96
CA ALA A 121 4.83 -9.16 -10.26
C ALA A 121 6.31 -9.23 -9.83
N MET A 122 6.59 -9.75 -8.64
CA MET A 122 7.97 -9.85 -8.12
C MET A 122 8.81 -10.90 -8.84
N PHE A 123 8.20 -12.02 -9.23
CA PHE A 123 8.87 -13.14 -9.89
C PHE A 123 8.80 -13.12 -11.42
N GLY A 124 8.10 -12.16 -12.02
CA GLY A 124 8.01 -12.03 -13.47
C GLY A 124 9.37 -11.79 -14.15
N ARG A 125 9.43 -11.99 -15.48
CA ARG A 125 10.65 -11.77 -16.30
C ARG A 125 11.25 -10.37 -16.10
N HIS A 126 10.38 -9.37 -15.93
CA HIS A 126 10.74 -7.97 -15.63
C HIS A 126 10.43 -7.64 -14.17
N GLY A 127 10.80 -8.54 -13.24
CA GLY A 127 10.37 -8.54 -11.85
C GLY A 127 10.35 -7.15 -11.21
N ALA A 128 9.18 -6.77 -10.70
CA ALA A 128 8.95 -5.51 -10.04
C ALA A 128 9.28 -5.61 -8.55
N THR A 129 9.85 -4.55 -7.97
CA THR A 129 10.01 -4.49 -6.52
C THR A 129 8.68 -4.17 -5.85
N LEU A 130 8.53 -4.51 -4.57
CA LEU A 130 7.34 -4.12 -3.81
C LEU A 130 7.12 -2.60 -3.81
N ASN A 131 8.21 -1.81 -3.83
CA ASN A 131 8.13 -0.35 -3.98
C ASN A 131 7.52 0.05 -5.33
N THR A 132 7.90 -0.62 -6.42
CA THR A 132 7.34 -0.37 -7.74
C THR A 132 5.84 -0.63 -7.75
N ILE A 133 5.42 -1.80 -7.24
CA ILE A 133 4.00 -2.18 -7.12
C ILE A 133 3.22 -1.16 -6.29
N SER A 134 3.80 -0.72 -5.16
CA SER A 134 3.22 0.27 -4.26
C SER A 134 3.03 1.64 -4.95
N HIS A 135 4.08 2.14 -5.62
CA HIS A 135 4.02 3.41 -6.32
C HIS A 135 3.02 3.37 -7.50
N ASP A 136 2.98 2.27 -8.24
CA ASP A 136 2.07 2.11 -9.37
C ASP A 136 0.60 2.06 -8.91
N ALA A 137 0.32 1.37 -7.80
CA ALA A 137 -1.00 1.37 -7.18
C ALA A 137 -1.43 2.77 -6.74
N ALA A 138 -0.55 3.51 -6.06
CA ALA A 138 -0.84 4.89 -5.65
C ALA A 138 -1.07 5.82 -6.86
N MET A 139 -0.26 5.71 -7.92
CA MET A 139 -0.47 6.50 -9.14
C MET A 139 -1.79 6.19 -9.83
N ALA A 140 -2.20 4.92 -9.88
CA ALA A 140 -3.49 4.52 -10.44
C ALA A 140 -4.66 5.13 -9.63
N LEU A 141 -4.57 5.09 -8.29
CA LEU A 141 -5.58 5.68 -7.42
C LEU A 141 -5.65 7.21 -7.53
N ILE A 142 -4.50 7.90 -7.67
CA ILE A 142 -4.48 9.35 -7.93
C ILE A 142 -5.18 9.64 -9.25
N ALA A 143 -4.87 8.91 -10.32
CA ALA A 143 -5.49 9.12 -11.61
C ALA A 143 -7.02 8.91 -11.58
N GLU A 144 -7.48 7.87 -10.89
CA GLU A 144 -8.91 7.60 -10.68
C GLU A 144 -9.58 8.73 -9.88
N ALA A 145 -8.95 9.17 -8.79
CA ALA A 145 -9.46 10.27 -7.96
C ALA A 145 -9.47 11.61 -8.70
N THR A 146 -8.48 11.90 -9.57
CA THR A 146 -8.46 13.10 -10.41
C THR A 146 -9.66 13.15 -11.34
N LEU A 147 -10.02 12.00 -11.94
CA LEU A 147 -11.19 11.88 -12.80
C LEU A 147 -12.49 12.06 -12.00
N ALA A 148 -12.59 11.41 -10.84
CA ALA A 148 -13.77 11.53 -9.97
C ALA A 148 -13.97 12.96 -9.43
N ALA A 149 -12.89 13.70 -9.19
CA ALA A 149 -12.92 15.10 -8.77
C ALA A 149 -13.26 16.07 -9.92
N ALA A 150 -13.48 15.58 -11.15
CA ALA A 150 -13.80 16.39 -12.34
C ALA A 150 -12.82 17.56 -12.55
N GLY A 151 -11.52 17.33 -12.32
CA GLY A 151 -10.46 18.34 -12.46
C GLY A 151 -10.28 19.26 -11.25
N LYS A 152 -11.02 19.07 -10.16
CA LYS A 152 -10.94 19.90 -8.93
C LYS A 152 -10.02 19.32 -7.85
N LEU A 153 -9.23 18.29 -8.15
CA LEU A 153 -8.25 17.75 -7.22
C LEU A 153 -7.04 18.68 -7.15
N CYS A 154 -6.84 19.35 -6.01
CA CYS A 154 -5.78 20.36 -5.86
C CYS A 154 -4.55 19.86 -5.09
N ALA A 155 -4.72 18.96 -4.12
CA ALA A 155 -3.62 18.46 -3.30
C ALA A 155 -3.74 16.96 -2.99
N VAL A 156 -2.59 16.29 -2.92
CA VAL A 156 -2.47 14.87 -2.58
C VAL A 156 -1.45 14.71 -1.45
N TYR A 157 -1.85 14.01 -0.40
CA TYR A 157 -1.04 13.66 0.77
C TYR A 157 -0.84 12.16 0.82
N VAL A 158 0.41 11.70 0.94
CA VAL A 158 0.75 10.26 0.87
C VAL A 158 1.61 9.85 2.05
N ASP A 159 1.27 8.74 2.71
CA ASP A 159 2.15 8.11 3.70
C ASP A 159 3.26 7.29 3.02
N THR A 160 4.45 7.32 3.60
CA THR A 160 5.56 6.49 3.11
C THR A 160 6.37 5.90 4.26
N VAL A 161 6.81 4.66 4.04
CA VAL A 161 7.83 3.99 4.87
C VAL A 161 9.26 4.35 4.45
N GLY A 162 9.44 4.85 3.22
CA GLY A 162 10.74 5.13 2.60
C GLY A 162 11.15 6.61 2.64
N PRO A 163 12.22 6.99 1.92
CA PRO A 163 12.60 8.38 1.72
C PRO A 163 11.52 9.13 0.93
N PRO A 164 10.87 10.16 1.51
CA PRO A 164 9.75 10.85 0.86
C PRO A 164 10.18 11.64 -0.39
N GLU A 165 11.43 12.08 -0.48
CA GLU A 165 11.91 13.02 -1.49
C GLU A 165 11.80 12.42 -2.90
N SER A 166 12.32 11.20 -3.07
CA SER A 166 12.29 10.50 -4.36
C SER A 166 10.86 10.13 -4.79
N TYR A 167 10.00 9.78 -3.83
CA TYR A 167 8.62 9.41 -4.12
C TYR A 167 7.79 10.64 -4.48
N GLN A 168 7.96 11.74 -3.75
CA GLN A 168 7.32 13.01 -4.05
C GLN A 168 7.72 13.54 -5.42
N ALA A 169 9.02 13.52 -5.76
CA ALA A 169 9.48 13.95 -7.08
C ALA A 169 8.85 13.13 -8.21
N ARG A 170 8.74 11.80 -8.03
CA ARG A 170 8.11 10.91 -9.00
C ARG A 170 6.62 11.22 -9.18
N LEU A 171 5.88 11.43 -8.09
CA LEU A 171 4.46 11.75 -8.15
C LEU A 171 4.21 13.15 -8.72
N ALA A 172 4.97 14.17 -8.28
CA ALA A 172 4.88 15.53 -8.78
C ALA A 172 5.21 15.62 -10.27
N GLY A 173 6.21 14.85 -10.74
CA GLY A 173 6.51 14.76 -12.18
C GLY A 173 5.39 14.12 -13.00
N ARG A 174 4.64 13.18 -12.43
CA ARG A 174 3.51 12.51 -13.11
C ARG A 174 2.22 13.33 -13.06
N PHE A 175 2.03 14.13 -12.01
CA PHE A 175 0.83 14.94 -11.75
C PHE A 175 1.21 16.40 -11.48
N PRO A 176 1.74 17.13 -12.47
CA PRO A 176 2.26 18.49 -12.28
C PRO A 176 1.18 19.54 -11.94
N HIS A 177 -0.10 19.21 -12.16
CA HIS A 177 -1.24 20.07 -11.86
C HIS A 177 -1.72 19.94 -10.41
N ILE A 178 -1.12 19.05 -9.61
CA ILE A 178 -1.55 18.76 -8.23
C ILE A 178 -0.39 19.06 -7.28
N ARG A 179 -0.68 19.67 -6.13
CA ARG A 179 0.29 19.82 -5.05
C ARG A 179 0.46 18.49 -4.33
N VAL A 180 1.60 17.82 -4.53
CA VAL A 180 1.91 16.54 -3.89
C VAL A 180 2.76 16.75 -2.64
N THR A 181 2.35 16.13 -1.54
CA THR A 181 3.11 16.07 -0.29
C THR A 181 3.25 14.61 0.15
N VAL A 182 4.48 14.15 0.27
CA VAL A 182 4.78 12.81 0.80
C VAL A 182 5.47 12.96 2.14
N ALA A 183 4.94 12.32 3.18
CA ALA A 183 5.50 12.40 4.52
C ALA A 183 5.51 11.03 5.20
N LYS A 184 6.44 10.85 6.14
CA LYS A 184 6.41 9.69 7.04
C LYS A 184 5.38 9.94 8.13
N LYS A 185 4.62 8.90 8.50
CA LYS A 185 3.54 9.00 9.50
C LYS A 185 2.53 10.10 9.12
N ALA A 186 2.25 10.21 7.82
CA ALA A 186 1.31 11.18 7.27
C ALA A 186 -0.09 10.98 7.85
N ASP A 187 -0.45 9.74 8.20
CA ASP A 187 -1.67 9.37 8.92
C ASP A 187 -1.88 10.13 10.24
N SER A 188 -0.81 10.55 10.93
CA SER A 188 -0.90 11.35 12.17
C SER A 188 -0.92 12.85 11.95
N LYS A 189 -0.53 13.30 10.75
CA LYS A 189 -0.35 14.72 10.40
C LYS A 189 -1.53 15.26 9.60
N TYR A 190 -2.11 14.42 8.75
CA TYR A 190 -3.12 14.78 7.77
C TYR A 190 -4.38 13.93 7.98
N PRO A 191 -5.51 14.55 8.39
CA PRO A 191 -6.77 13.85 8.64
C PRO A 191 -7.23 13.00 7.46
N ILE A 192 -7.06 13.51 6.23
CA ILE A 192 -7.43 12.79 5.01
C ILE A 192 -6.61 11.50 4.80
N VAL A 193 -5.32 11.48 5.17
CA VAL A 193 -4.49 10.26 5.12
C VAL A 193 -4.93 9.28 6.21
N SER A 194 -5.31 9.79 7.38
CA SER A 194 -5.87 8.92 8.42
C SER A 194 -7.20 8.28 7.99
N ALA A 195 -8.06 9.01 7.30
CA ALA A 195 -9.29 8.45 6.71
C ALA A 195 -8.97 7.32 5.71
N ALA A 196 -7.98 7.53 4.83
CA ALA A 196 -7.49 6.47 3.92
C ALA A 196 -6.95 5.26 4.70
N SER A 197 -6.22 5.48 5.79
CA SER A 197 -5.71 4.45 6.69
C SER A 197 -6.80 3.57 7.28
N ILE A 198 -7.87 4.19 7.78
CA ILE A 198 -9.03 3.49 8.35
C ILE A 198 -9.67 2.58 7.31
N VAL A 199 -9.91 3.10 6.10
CA VAL A 199 -10.51 2.32 5.00
C VAL A 199 -9.59 1.18 4.57
N ALA A 200 -8.28 1.42 4.41
CA ALA A 200 -7.31 0.39 4.03
C ALA A 200 -7.22 -0.73 5.06
N LYS A 201 -7.10 -0.40 6.36
CA LYS A 201 -7.02 -1.37 7.46
C LYS A 201 -8.29 -2.20 7.55
N THR A 202 -9.46 -1.54 7.56
CA THR A 202 -10.75 -2.23 7.65
C THR A 202 -10.99 -3.17 6.45
N THR A 203 -10.61 -2.74 5.24
CA THR A 203 -10.72 -3.58 4.03
C THR A 203 -9.79 -4.79 4.10
N ARG A 204 -8.56 -4.59 4.57
CA ARG A 204 -7.61 -5.69 4.77
C ARG A 204 -8.10 -6.66 5.83
N ASP A 205 -8.56 -6.17 6.98
CA ASP A 205 -9.01 -6.99 8.10
C ASP A 205 -10.17 -7.89 7.65
N ARG A 206 -11.15 -7.33 6.91
CA ARG A 206 -12.22 -8.11 6.27
C ARG A 206 -11.69 -9.16 5.28
N ALA A 207 -10.78 -8.77 4.38
CA ALA A 207 -10.20 -9.70 3.42
C ALA A 207 -9.40 -10.85 4.08
N VAL A 208 -8.84 -10.64 5.27
CA VAL A 208 -8.19 -11.68 6.05
C VAL A 208 -9.22 -12.52 6.82
N ALA A 209 -10.26 -11.91 7.38
CA ALA A 209 -11.35 -12.62 8.06
C ALA A 209 -12.12 -13.57 7.10
N ASP A 210 -12.32 -13.13 5.86
CA ASP A 210 -12.96 -13.91 4.78
C ASP A 210 -12.16 -15.16 4.37
N LEU A 211 -10.90 -15.28 4.79
CA LEU A 211 -10.13 -16.51 4.59
C LEU A 211 -10.66 -17.65 5.46
N HIS A 212 -11.39 -17.36 6.54
CA HIS A 212 -11.90 -18.33 7.53
C HIS A 212 -10.80 -19.25 8.10
N VAL A 213 -9.57 -18.74 8.21
CA VAL A 213 -8.41 -19.45 8.74
C VAL A 213 -7.71 -18.59 9.78
N ASP A 214 -7.44 -19.17 10.95
CA ASP A 214 -6.61 -18.53 11.96
C ASP A 214 -5.12 -18.67 11.61
N VAL A 215 -4.57 -17.61 11.03
CA VAL A 215 -3.16 -17.46 10.67
C VAL A 215 -2.39 -16.63 11.68
N GLY A 216 -2.95 -16.38 12.87
CA GLY A 216 -2.42 -15.40 13.82
C GLY A 216 -2.39 -13.99 13.24
N SER A 217 -1.36 -13.21 13.55
CA SER A 217 -1.20 -11.84 13.00
C SER A 217 -0.88 -11.80 11.50
N GLY A 218 -0.48 -12.92 10.92
CA GLY A 218 0.03 -13.01 9.54
C GLY A 218 1.43 -12.41 9.32
N TYR A 219 2.11 -11.91 10.35
CA TYR A 219 3.46 -11.35 10.21
C TYR A 219 4.55 -12.41 10.37
N PRO A 220 5.68 -12.30 9.66
CA PRO A 220 6.83 -13.19 9.85
C PRO A 220 7.40 -13.24 11.27
N SER A 221 7.23 -12.16 12.05
CA SER A 221 7.68 -12.05 13.43
C SER A 221 6.80 -12.82 14.41
N ASP A 222 5.60 -13.23 14.01
CA ASP A 222 4.67 -13.97 14.84
C ASP A 222 4.91 -15.49 14.71
N PRO A 223 5.28 -16.17 15.81
CA PRO A 223 5.47 -17.61 15.80
C PRO A 223 4.23 -18.40 15.39
N ALA A 224 3.01 -17.93 15.69
CA ALA A 224 1.78 -18.61 15.32
C ALA A 224 1.57 -18.59 13.80
N ALA A 225 1.73 -17.41 13.17
CA ALA A 225 1.68 -17.27 11.73
C ALA A 225 2.70 -18.16 11.02
N MET A 226 3.95 -18.17 11.50
CA MET A 226 4.99 -19.00 10.90
C MET A 226 4.82 -20.50 11.16
N ARG A 227 4.19 -20.91 12.28
CA ARG A 227 3.79 -22.31 12.49
C ARG A 227 2.72 -22.72 11.49
N TRP A 228 1.72 -21.86 11.25
CA TRP A 228 0.67 -22.11 10.27
C TRP A 228 1.27 -22.27 8.86
N VAL A 229 2.12 -21.33 8.42
CA VAL A 229 2.75 -21.36 7.10
C VAL A 229 3.59 -22.62 6.89
N ARG A 230 4.34 -23.06 7.91
CA ARG A 230 5.15 -24.29 7.86
C ARG A 230 4.32 -25.57 7.90
N GLY A 231 3.23 -25.59 8.64
CA GLY A 231 2.34 -26.74 8.78
C GLY A 231 1.56 -27.07 7.51
N HIS A 232 1.42 -26.12 6.58
CA HIS A 232 0.63 -26.26 5.35
C HIS A 232 1.49 -26.27 4.08
N VAL A 233 2.77 -26.63 4.21
CA VAL A 233 3.67 -26.71 3.06
C VAL A 233 3.40 -27.97 2.23
N HIS A 234 3.29 -27.81 0.92
CA HIS A 234 3.21 -28.91 -0.03
C HIS A 234 4.54 -29.09 -0.76
N ARG A 235 5.02 -30.34 -0.83
CA ARG A 235 6.35 -30.69 -1.35
C ARG A 235 6.65 -30.16 -2.76
N PHE A 236 5.65 -30.07 -3.62
CA PHE A 236 5.83 -29.62 -5.02
C PHE A 236 5.35 -28.19 -5.29
N PHE A 237 4.38 -27.71 -4.52
CA PHE A 237 3.69 -26.44 -4.81
C PHE A 237 4.06 -25.34 -3.82
N VAL A 238 4.86 -25.66 -2.80
CA VAL A 238 5.13 -24.84 -1.61
C VAL A 238 3.86 -24.64 -0.79
N HIS A 239 2.81 -24.04 -1.36
CA HIS A 239 1.48 -23.97 -0.76
C HIS A 239 0.43 -24.35 -1.82
N PRO A 240 -0.56 -25.20 -1.50
CA PRO A 240 -1.69 -25.47 -2.39
C PRO A 240 -2.41 -24.20 -2.82
N ARG A 241 -3.10 -24.24 -3.97
CA ARG A 241 -3.90 -23.10 -4.48
C ARG A 241 -4.98 -22.62 -3.50
N ALA A 242 -5.48 -23.49 -2.62
CA ALA A 242 -6.39 -23.12 -1.55
C ALA A 242 -5.78 -22.09 -0.56
N TYR A 243 -4.45 -22.00 -0.52
CA TYR A 243 -3.69 -21.06 0.31
C TYR A 243 -2.94 -20.02 -0.54
N SER A 244 -3.54 -19.61 -1.67
CA SER A 244 -3.01 -18.53 -2.51
C SER A 244 -2.90 -17.17 -1.79
N PHE A 245 -3.46 -17.06 -0.59
CA PHE A 245 -3.25 -15.93 0.30
C PHE A 245 -1.85 -15.89 0.95
N VAL A 246 -1.05 -16.95 0.85
CA VAL A 246 0.35 -16.96 1.31
C VAL A 246 1.24 -16.30 0.27
N ARG A 247 2.04 -15.31 0.69
CA ARG A 247 2.91 -14.57 -0.21
C ARG A 247 4.19 -15.33 -0.50
N SER A 248 4.20 -16.03 -1.62
CA SER A 248 5.35 -16.85 -2.05
C SER A 248 6.65 -16.05 -2.24
N SER A 249 6.57 -14.74 -2.50
CA SER A 249 7.74 -13.86 -2.65
C SER A 249 8.39 -13.40 -1.35
N TRP A 250 7.85 -13.80 -0.19
CA TRP A 250 8.40 -13.41 1.10
C TRP A 250 9.58 -14.31 1.49
N GLY A 251 10.63 -13.69 2.05
CA GLY A 251 11.87 -14.38 2.42
C GLY A 251 11.68 -15.67 3.23
N PRO A 252 10.82 -15.71 4.27
CA PRO A 252 10.55 -16.96 5.00
C PRO A 252 9.94 -18.07 4.14
N VAL A 253 9.04 -17.75 3.20
CA VAL A 253 8.41 -18.73 2.30
C VAL A 253 9.41 -19.22 1.26
N ILE A 254 10.20 -18.30 0.70
CA ILE A 254 11.31 -18.65 -0.21
C ILE A 254 12.26 -19.62 0.50
N LYS A 255 12.66 -19.36 1.76
CA LYS A 255 13.53 -20.26 2.52
C LYS A 255 12.96 -21.68 2.64
N LEU A 256 11.65 -21.80 2.91
CA LEU A 256 10.97 -23.10 2.98
C LEU A 256 10.95 -23.81 1.62
N ALA A 257 10.70 -23.06 0.56
CA ALA A 257 10.69 -23.58 -0.80
C ALA A 257 12.08 -24.00 -1.29
N THR A 258 13.15 -23.33 -0.84
CA THR A 258 14.54 -23.68 -1.18
C THR A 258 15.11 -24.84 -0.34
N ASP A 259 14.43 -25.26 0.73
CA ASP A 259 14.92 -26.32 1.61
C ASP A 259 14.61 -27.70 1.01
N PRO A 260 15.61 -28.49 0.58
CA PRO A 260 15.40 -29.79 -0.04
C PRO A 260 14.77 -30.84 0.90
N ALA A 261 14.86 -30.62 2.22
CA ALA A 261 14.20 -31.48 3.20
C ALA A 261 12.68 -31.25 3.24
N VAL A 262 12.21 -30.08 2.79
CA VAL A 262 10.81 -29.66 2.86
C VAL A 262 10.14 -29.71 1.48
N CYS A 263 10.76 -29.11 0.47
CA CYS A 263 10.23 -29.01 -0.88
C CYS A 263 11.15 -29.68 -1.90
N HIS A 264 10.58 -30.12 -3.02
CA HIS A 264 11.36 -30.58 -4.15
C HIS A 264 11.92 -29.38 -4.91
N PRO A 265 13.23 -29.36 -5.22
CA PRO A 265 13.84 -28.23 -5.89
C PRO A 265 13.27 -28.04 -7.30
N VAL A 266 12.83 -26.82 -7.59
CA VAL A 266 12.40 -26.39 -8.93
C VAL A 266 13.40 -25.35 -9.46
N LEU A 267 13.80 -25.53 -10.72
CA LEU A 267 14.70 -24.62 -11.43
C LEU A 267 13.93 -23.98 -12.59
N PHE A 268 13.91 -22.65 -12.65
CA PHE A 268 13.31 -21.95 -13.77
C PHE A 268 14.38 -21.62 -14.82
N GLU A 269 13.97 -21.47 -16.08
CA GLU A 269 14.88 -21.12 -17.18
C GLU A 269 15.69 -19.84 -16.89
N GLN A 270 15.04 -18.84 -16.31
CA GLN A 270 15.66 -17.56 -15.93
C GLN A 270 16.79 -17.74 -14.90
N ASP A 271 16.68 -18.74 -14.03
CA ASP A 271 17.70 -19.06 -13.03
C ASP A 271 18.96 -19.64 -13.67
N LEU A 272 18.79 -20.42 -14.74
CA LEU A 272 19.88 -21.02 -15.50
C LEU A 272 20.62 -19.94 -16.31
N GLU A 273 19.88 -19.09 -17.03
CA GLU A 273 20.43 -17.98 -17.82
C GLU A 273 21.22 -17.00 -16.94
N ALA A 274 20.72 -16.73 -15.74
CA ALA A 274 21.35 -15.89 -14.74
C ALA A 274 22.73 -16.39 -14.29
N GLU A 275 22.82 -17.69 -14.03
CA GLU A 275 24.05 -18.33 -13.55
C GLU A 275 25.07 -18.46 -14.69
N GLU A 276 24.61 -18.64 -15.94
CA GLU A 276 25.45 -18.52 -17.13
C GLU A 276 25.99 -17.08 -17.27
N LYS A 277 25.14 -16.04 -17.11
CA LYS A 277 25.58 -14.63 -17.13
C LYS A 277 26.54 -14.29 -15.98
N LYS A 278 26.29 -14.76 -14.75
CA LYS A 278 27.19 -14.55 -13.60
C LYS A 278 28.53 -15.28 -13.76
N ARG A 279 28.55 -16.46 -14.37
CA ARG A 279 29.79 -17.15 -14.74
C ARG A 279 30.57 -16.38 -15.81
N GLY A 280 29.88 -15.76 -16.76
CA GLY A 280 30.48 -14.85 -17.74
C GLY A 280 30.95 -13.50 -17.14
N GLN A 281 30.25 -12.98 -16.13
CA GLN A 281 30.53 -11.72 -15.43
C GLN A 281 31.47 -11.86 -14.23
N ARG A 282 31.98 -13.06 -13.90
CA ARG A 282 33.08 -13.20 -12.91
C ARG A 282 34.38 -12.47 -13.31
N THR A 283 34.40 -11.81 -14.48
CA THR A 283 35.41 -10.86 -14.95
C THR A 283 35.07 -9.38 -14.70
N SER A 284 33.90 -8.99 -14.19
CA SER A 284 33.59 -7.59 -13.85
C SER A 284 32.40 -7.46 -12.87
N ALA A 285 32.60 -6.62 -11.85
CA ALA A 285 31.89 -6.65 -10.58
C ALA A 285 30.44 -6.11 -10.55
N ASP A 286 29.72 -6.67 -9.57
CA ASP A 286 28.69 -6.12 -8.66
C ASP A 286 27.49 -5.35 -9.23
N HIS A 287 26.30 -5.97 -9.24
CA HIS A 287 24.98 -5.31 -9.39
C HIS A 287 23.93 -5.94 -8.45
N GLY A 288 23.01 -5.09 -7.96
CA GLY A 288 22.06 -5.34 -6.87
C GLY A 288 21.20 -6.61 -6.95
N LYS A 289 20.94 -7.19 -5.78
CA LYS A 289 20.24 -8.48 -5.60
C LYS A 289 18.75 -8.38 -5.98
N GLN A 290 18.42 -8.82 -7.18
CA GLN A 290 17.06 -9.17 -7.60
C GLN A 290 16.66 -10.52 -6.96
N GLN A 291 15.45 -10.60 -6.40
CA GLN A 291 14.88 -11.87 -5.91
C GLN A 291 14.46 -12.72 -7.11
N ARG A 292 15.00 -13.95 -7.21
CA ARG A 292 14.72 -14.91 -8.30
C ARG A 292 14.14 -16.20 -7.72
N LEU A 293 13.34 -16.91 -8.51
CA LEU A 293 12.64 -18.14 -8.13
C LEU A 293 13.56 -19.38 -8.13
N LEU A 294 14.71 -19.28 -7.46
CA LEU A 294 15.74 -20.29 -7.54
C LEU A 294 15.63 -21.24 -6.34
N PHE A 295 14.98 -22.39 -6.52
CA PHE A 295 14.77 -23.38 -5.44
C PHE A 295 15.83 -24.49 -5.39
N ALA A 296 16.88 -24.41 -6.21
CA ALA A 296 18.06 -25.30 -6.17
C ALA A 296 19.31 -24.64 -6.75
N LYS A 297 20.51 -25.10 -6.35
CA LYS A 297 21.75 -24.73 -7.04
C LYS A 297 21.83 -25.41 -8.42
N PRO A 298 22.22 -24.72 -9.50
CA PRO A 298 22.33 -25.34 -10.82
C PRO A 298 23.42 -26.41 -10.86
N HIS A 299 23.18 -27.50 -11.58
CA HIS A 299 24.20 -28.50 -11.87
C HIS A 299 25.30 -27.95 -12.81
N THR A 300 26.54 -28.43 -12.66
CA THR A 300 27.65 -28.15 -13.57
C THR A 300 27.44 -28.85 -14.92
N ARG A 301 27.47 -28.10 -16.03
CA ARG A 301 27.38 -28.69 -17.40
C ARG A 301 28.75 -29.14 -17.93
N ARG A 302 28.72 -30.24 -18.71
CA ARG A 302 29.79 -30.73 -19.61
C ARG A 302 29.51 -30.29 -21.06
N HIS A 303 30.57 -30.17 -21.87
CA HIS A 303 30.59 -29.58 -23.23
C HIS A 303 30.17 -30.54 -24.37
N ALA A 304 30.24 -30.09 -25.62
CA ALA A 304 29.16 -29.78 -26.57
C ALA A 304 29.39 -30.69 -27.80
N VAL A 305 28.48 -30.93 -28.74
CA VAL A 305 28.40 -30.09 -29.96
C VAL A 305 27.17 -30.42 -30.83
N TYR A 306 26.42 -31.52 -30.63
CA TYR A 306 25.37 -31.94 -31.60
C TYR A 306 23.91 -31.91 -31.11
N SER A 307 23.63 -31.53 -29.87
CA SER A 307 22.28 -31.51 -29.28
C SER A 307 21.59 -30.14 -29.32
N HIS A 308 22.14 -29.15 -30.04
CA HIS A 308 21.95 -27.75 -29.68
C HIS A 308 20.64 -27.09 -30.18
N LEU A 309 20.02 -27.59 -31.26
CA LEU A 309 18.76 -27.02 -31.78
C LEU A 309 17.50 -27.76 -31.32
N LEU A 310 17.58 -29.09 -31.13
CA LEU A 310 16.43 -29.92 -30.74
C LEU A 310 16.55 -30.53 -29.33
N ARG A 311 17.65 -30.26 -28.60
CA ARG A 311 17.96 -30.85 -27.27
C ARG A 311 17.88 -32.38 -27.23
N LEU A 312 17.96 -33.07 -28.37
CA LEU A 312 17.88 -34.53 -28.44
C LEU A 312 19.16 -35.15 -27.89
N ARG A 313 19.00 -36.22 -27.11
CA ARG A 313 20.08 -37.09 -26.63
C ARG A 313 19.85 -38.47 -27.21
N THR A 314 20.92 -39.09 -27.71
CA THR A 314 20.95 -40.53 -27.92
C THR A 314 20.97 -41.20 -26.55
N LEU A 315 19.90 -41.93 -26.23
CA LEU A 315 19.94 -42.87 -25.13
C LEU A 315 20.75 -44.07 -25.63
N SER A 316 22.01 -44.18 -25.23
CA SER A 316 22.67 -45.48 -25.27
C SER A 316 21.92 -46.37 -24.29
N GLY A 317 21.03 -47.22 -24.82
CA GLY A 317 20.39 -48.27 -24.04
C GLY A 317 21.46 -49.04 -23.30
N THR A 318 21.21 -49.31 -22.03
CA THR A 318 21.82 -50.44 -21.35
C THR A 318 21.54 -51.69 -22.19
N GLU A 319 22.56 -52.15 -22.91
CA GLU A 319 22.71 -53.58 -23.15
C GLU A 319 22.97 -54.21 -21.78
N GLU A 320 22.05 -55.10 -21.40
CA GLU A 320 22.06 -56.10 -20.30
C GLU A 320 22.42 -55.68 -18.87
#